data_AF-T0ZKB4-F1
#
_entry.id   AF-T0ZKB4-F1
#
_cell.length_a   1.000
_cell.length_b   1.000
_cell.length_c   1.000
_cell.angle_alpha   90.00
_cell.angle_beta   90.00
_cell.angle_gamma   90.00
#
_symmetry.space_group_name_H-M   'P 1'
#
loop_
_entity.id
_entity.type
_entity.pdbx_description
1 polymer ?
#
loop_
_entity_poly.entity_id
_entity_poly.type
_entity_poly.pdbx_seq_one_letter_code
_entity_poly.pdbx_strand_id
1 'polypeptide(L)' 'MRPTPVPGSAYRLQLHGGFSLSRVTGLVDYLTGLGIRTLYLSPLLQARRGSSHGYDVT' A
#
# COMPACT_ATOMS: atom_id res chain seq x y z
N MET A 1 -16.43 18.41 13.07
CA MET A 1 -15.58 17.37 12.44
C MET A 1 -15.47 17.67 10.96
N ARG A 2 -14.27 17.69 10.38
CA ARG A 2 -14.09 17.82 8.93
C ARG A 2 -14.40 16.45 8.30
N PRO A 3 -15.27 16.36 7.28
CA PRO A 3 -15.56 15.09 6.64
C PRO A 3 -14.27 14.48 6.10
N THR A 4 -14.07 13.18 6.33
CA THR A 4 -12.96 12.44 5.76
C THR A 4 -13.05 12.58 4.24
N PRO A 5 -12.04 13.17 3.58
CA PRO A 5 -12.10 13.29 2.13
C PRO A 5 -12.23 11.88 1.54
N VAL A 6 -13.28 11.67 0.75
CA VAL A 6 -13.43 10.44 -0.02
C VAL A 6 -12.21 10.37 -0.95
N PRO A 7 -11.44 9.26 -0.95
CA PRO A 7 -10.33 9.10 -1.87
C PRO A 7 -10.80 9.31 -3.31
N GLY A 8 -10.34 10.37 -3.97
CA GLY A 8 -10.72 10.62 -5.37
C GLY A 8 -10.24 9.51 -6.30
N SER A 9 -9.10 8.89 -5.98
CA SER A 9 -8.49 7.78 -6.69
C SER A 9 -7.65 6.96 -5.71
N ALA A 10 -7.83 5.64 -5.73
CA ALA A 10 -7.07 4.71 -4.90
C ALA A 10 -6.28 3.73 -5.79
N TYR A 11 -5.02 3.46 -5.43
CA TYR A 11 -4.17 2.49 -6.12
C TYR A 11 -3.76 1.35 -5.18
N ARG A 12 -4.06 0.11 -5.55
CA ARG A 12 -3.75 -1.08 -4.75
C ARG A 12 -2.29 -1.49 -4.95
N LEU A 13 -1.55 -1.67 -3.86
CA LEU A 13 -0.18 -2.19 -3.89
C LEU A 13 -0.06 -3.45 -3.03
N GLN A 14 0.57 -4.48 -3.61
CA GLN A 14 0.75 -5.79 -2.98
C GLN A 14 2.16 -5.88 -2.36
N LEU A 15 2.25 -5.76 -1.04
CA LEU A 15 3.50 -5.88 -0.31
C LEU A 15 3.85 -7.34 -0.04
N HIS A 16 5.12 -7.67 -0.18
CA HIS A 16 5.70 -8.97 0.16
C HIS A 16 7.23 -8.85 0.22
N GLY A 17 7.95 -9.96 0.47
CA GLY A 17 9.41 -9.94 0.59
C GLY A 17 10.18 -9.37 -0.62
N GLY A 18 9.57 -9.34 -1.81
CA GLY A 18 10.15 -8.75 -3.03
C GLY A 18 9.69 -7.30 -3.31
N PHE A 19 8.70 -6.80 -2.57
CA PHE A 19 8.13 -5.47 -2.75
C PHE A 19 7.80 -4.86 -1.39
N SER A 20 8.77 -4.14 -0.83
CA SER A 20 8.69 -3.55 0.52
C SER A 20 8.10 -2.14 0.52
N LEU A 21 7.77 -1.62 1.71
CA LEU A 21 7.37 -0.22 1.88
C LEU A 21 8.41 0.77 1.33
N SER A 22 9.71 0.46 1.43
CA SER A 22 10.77 1.29 0.84
C SER A 22 10.73 1.31 -0.70
N ARG A 23 10.29 0.22 -1.35
CA ARG A 23 10.03 0.26 -2.80
C ARG A 23 8.80 1.10 -3.12
N VAL A 24 7.78 1.06 -2.26
CA VAL A 24 6.58 1.93 -2.40
C VAL A 24 6.95 3.40 -2.32
N THR A 25 7.82 3.81 -1.40
CA THR A 25 8.24 5.22 -1.31
C THR A 25 8.90 5.72 -2.60
N GLY A 26 9.65 4.87 -3.30
CA GLY A 26 10.24 5.20 -4.61
C GLY A 26 9.22 5.40 -5.74
N LEU A 27 7.96 5.00 -5.55
CA LEU A 27 6.89 5.18 -6.53
C LEU A 27 5.98 6.37 -6.22
N VAL A 28 6.14 7.03 -5.06
CA VAL A 28 5.21 8.07 -4.59
C VAL A 28 5.09 9.21 -5.60
N ASP A 29 6.21 9.71 -6.12
CA ASP A 29 6.20 10.83 -7.08
C ASP A 29 5.54 10.43 -8.40
N TYR A 30 5.81 9.22 -8.89
CA TYR A 30 5.18 8.68 -10.08
C TYR A 30 3.66 8.54 -9.91
N LEU A 31 3.21 7.92 -8.81
CA LEU A 31 1.79 7.71 -8.53
C LEU A 31 1.07 9.04 -8.31
N THR A 32 1.73 10.01 -7.68
CA THR A 32 1.22 11.37 -7.52
C THR A 32 1.08 12.06 -8.88
N GLY A 33 2.08 11.93 -9.77
CA GLY A 33 2.03 12.45 -11.14
C GLY A 33 0.92 11.82 -11.99
N LEU A 34 0.56 10.56 -11.71
CA LEU A 34 -0.58 9.87 -12.31
C LEU A 34 -1.94 10.34 -11.75
N GLY A 35 -1.95 11.17 -10.70
CA GLY A 35 -3.17 11.64 -10.04
C GLY A 35 -3.73 10.68 -8.99
N ILE A 36 -2.96 9.69 -8.54
CA ILE A 36 -3.33 8.83 -7.41
C ILE A 36 -3.15 9.60 -6.11
N ARG A 37 -4.19 9.63 -5.28
CA ARG A 37 -4.18 10.35 -3.99
C ARG A 37 -4.21 9.44 -2.77
N THR A 38 -4.48 8.15 -2.96
CA THR A 38 -4.59 7.19 -1.86
C THR A 38 -3.99 5.85 -2.27
N LEU A 39 -3.13 5.31 -1.41
CA LEU A 39 -2.56 3.97 -1.59
C LEU A 39 -3.34 2.99 -0.74
N TYR A 40 -3.86 1.93 -1.38
CA TYR A 40 -4.51 0.82 -0.70
C TYR A 40 -3.51 -0.34 -0.62
N LEU A 41 -2.84 -0.47 0.52
CA LEU A 41 -1.81 -1.49 0.72
C LEU A 41 -2.44 -2.84 1.13
N SER A 42 -1.76 -3.94 0.80
CA SER A 42 -2.01 -5.24 1.46
C SER A 42 -1.75 -5.15 2.98
N PRO A 43 -2.22 -6.12 3.79
CA PRO A 43 -1.99 -6.11 5.23
C PRO A 43 -0.53 -5.88 5.63
N LEU A 44 -0.34 -5.09 6.70
CA LEU A 44 0.98 -4.68 7.19
C LEU A 44 1.41 -5.39 8.48
N LEU A 45 0.51 -6.15 9.11
CA LEU A 45 0.83 -6.91 10.32
C LEU A 45 1.78 -8.07 9.99
N GLN A 46 2.51 -8.53 11.00
CA GLN A 46 3.43 -9.65 10.86
C GLN A 46 2.69 -10.88 10.34
N ALA A 47 3.15 -11.39 9.20
CA ALA A 47 2.63 -12.61 8.58
C ALA A 47 3.63 -13.76 8.71
N ARG A 48 3.20 -14.97 8.36
CA ARG A 48 4.13 -16.11 8.31
C ARG A 48 5.28 -15.83 7.35
N ARG A 49 6.43 -16.40 7.68
CA ARG A 49 7.65 -16.27 6.86
C ARG A 49 7.38 -16.76 5.43
N GLY A 50 7.71 -15.92 4.46
CA GLY A 50 7.52 -16.23 3.03
C GLY A 50 6.13 -15.88 2.48
N SER A 51 5.22 -15.32 3.27
CA SER A 51 3.93 -14.86 2.79
C SER A 51 4.07 -13.82 1.67
N SER A 52 3.29 -14.00 0.61
CA SER A 52 3.16 -13.07 -0.52
C SER A 52 1.96 -12.12 -0.37
N HIS A 53 1.17 -12.26 0.70
CA HIS A 53 -0.10 -11.56 0.82
C HIS A 53 -0.40 -10.94 2.18
N GLY A 54 0.19 -11.42 3.27
CA GLY A 54 0.08 -10.80 4.59
C GLY A 54 -1.23 -11.05 5.34
N TYR A 55 -2.13 -11.88 4.82
CA TYR A 55 -3.41 -12.21 5.49
C TYR A 55 -3.27 -13.31 6.56
N ASP A 56 -2.15 -14.03 6.55
CA ASP A 56 -1.77 -15.10 7.46
C ASP A 56 -0.97 -14.55 8.65
N VAL A 57 -1.64 -13.72 9.46
CA VAL A 57 -1.07 -12.99 10.60
C VAL A 57 -0.62 -13.93 11.72
N THR A 58 0.50 -13.59 12.37
CA THR A 58 1.09 -14.31 13.53
C THR A 58 1.53 -13.35 14.62
#